data_AF-A0A1T5JST9-F1
#
_entry.id   AF-A0A1T5JST9-F1
#
_cell.length_a   1.000
_cell.length_b   1.000
_cell.length_c   1.000
_cell.angle_alpha   90.00
_cell.angle_beta   90.00
_cell.angle_gamma   90.00
#
_symmetry.space_group_name_H-M   'P 1'
#
loop_
_entity.id
_entity.type
_entity.pdbx_description
1 polymer ?
#
loop_
_entity_poly.entity_id
_entity_poly.type
_entity_poly.pdbx_seq_one_letter_code
_entity_poly.pdbx_strand_id
1 'polypeptide(L)'
;MEESAFDKIDIFLTVDRQTINNYFNSHDPAPIYKRQLSHQLEEYIRTSVLSAKRYSAIFYKFKCISEIDKQYAMPLMYAIRTHYLKKKEMREKEFKRFRNRSWILLGISLVMVLICQGFIPMMLDEHNRLHTALGNSLDIFSWVLLWRPIDLLLFYWNPHLKDISLLNKLATAELIVIDNEK
;
A
#
# COMPACT_ATOMS: atom_id res chain seq x y z
N MET A 1 -19.87 -24.25 -16.43
CA MET A 1 -19.05 -23.18 -17.06
C MET A 1 -19.60 -21.86 -16.54
N GLU A 2 -19.22 -21.49 -15.32
CA GLU A 2 -19.52 -20.16 -14.78
C GLU A 2 -18.40 -19.24 -15.27
N GLU A 3 -18.73 -18.29 -16.13
CA GLU A 3 -17.86 -17.15 -16.38
C GLU A 3 -17.63 -16.45 -15.05
N SER A 4 -16.43 -16.62 -14.50
CA SER A 4 -15.89 -15.80 -13.42
C SER A 4 -15.86 -14.36 -13.91
N ALA A 5 -16.98 -13.65 -13.78
CA ALA A 5 -17.05 -12.22 -13.99
C ALA A 5 -16.08 -11.60 -12.97
N PHE A 6 -14.91 -11.19 -13.46
CA PHE A 6 -13.99 -10.35 -12.69
C PHE A 6 -14.82 -9.22 -12.09
N ASP A 7 -14.76 -9.08 -10.77
CA ASP A 7 -15.49 -8.06 -10.03
C ASP A 7 -15.06 -6.68 -10.59
N LYS A 8 -15.93 -6.03 -11.35
CA LYS A 8 -15.65 -4.75 -12.01
C LYS A 8 -16.10 -3.62 -11.09
N ILE A 9 -15.22 -2.65 -10.87
CA ILE A 9 -15.50 -1.49 -10.04
C ILE A 9 -15.50 -0.28 -10.93
N ASP A 10 -16.69 0.30 -11.05
CA ASP A 10 -16.94 1.47 -11.84
C ASP A 10 -16.95 2.71 -10.93
N ILE A 11 -16.02 3.63 -11.18
CA ILE A 11 -15.96 4.92 -10.47
C ILE A 11 -16.57 5.97 -11.40
N PHE A 12 -17.68 6.55 -10.99
CA PHE A 12 -18.41 7.52 -11.79
C PHE A 12 -17.98 8.94 -11.43
N LEU A 13 -17.58 9.70 -12.44
CA LEU A 13 -17.16 11.10 -12.27
C LEU A 13 -17.87 11.96 -13.30
N THR A 14 -18.56 13.00 -12.85
CA THR A 14 -19.19 13.97 -13.74
C THR A 14 -18.17 15.04 -14.10
N VAL A 15 -17.96 15.28 -15.38
CA VAL A 15 -17.05 16.32 -15.87
C VAL A 15 -17.88 17.49 -16.40
N ASP A 16 -17.75 18.61 -15.71
CA ASP A 16 -18.36 19.90 -16.03
C ASP A 16 -17.40 21.02 -15.62
N ARG A 17 -17.44 22.16 -16.32
CA ARG A 17 -16.54 23.31 -16.08
C ARG A 17 -16.62 23.87 -14.66
N GLN A 18 -17.78 23.83 -14.01
CA GLN A 18 -17.92 24.29 -12.62
C GLN A 18 -17.47 23.20 -11.65
N THR A 19 -17.90 21.96 -11.91
CA THR A 19 -17.64 20.82 -11.03
C THR A 19 -16.17 20.40 -11.01
N ILE A 20 -15.44 20.57 -12.11
CA ILE A 20 -14.05 20.13 -12.21
C ILE A 20 -13.13 20.82 -11.20
N ASN A 21 -13.37 22.10 -10.88
CA ASN A 21 -12.55 22.80 -9.89
C ASN A 21 -12.74 22.23 -8.48
N ASN A 22 -13.88 21.62 -8.17
CA ASN A 22 -14.15 20.99 -6.87
C ASN A 22 -13.39 19.67 -6.68
N TYR A 23 -12.95 19.04 -7.77
CA TYR A 23 -12.10 17.85 -7.72
C TYR A 23 -10.65 18.16 -7.38
N PHE A 24 -10.26 19.43 -7.35
CA PHE A 24 -8.91 19.86 -7.04
C PHE A 24 -8.86 20.71 -5.78
N ASN A 25 -7.67 20.77 -5.17
CA ASN A 25 -7.44 21.64 -4.03
C ASN A 25 -7.43 23.11 -4.46
N SER A 26 -8.33 23.92 -3.90
CA SER A 26 -8.45 25.35 -4.18
C SER A 26 -7.18 26.14 -3.88
N HIS A 27 -6.35 25.68 -2.94
CA HIS A 27 -5.12 26.36 -2.52
C HIS A 27 -3.90 26.04 -3.40
N ASP A 28 -4.01 25.07 -4.31
CA ASP A 28 -2.91 24.70 -5.22
C ASP A 28 -3.00 25.52 -6.51
N PRO A 29 -2.03 26.40 -6.82
CA PRO A 29 -2.01 27.19 -8.05
C PRO A 29 -1.49 26.40 -9.27
N ALA A 30 -1.16 25.11 -9.11
CA ALA A 30 -0.67 24.29 -10.21
C ALA A 30 -1.71 24.13 -11.34
N PRO A 31 -1.24 23.92 -12.59
CA PRO A 31 -2.13 23.63 -13.70
C PRO A 31 -2.88 22.30 -13.50
N ILE A 32 -4.07 22.17 -14.09
CA ILE A 32 -5.02 21.05 -13.89
C ILE A 32 -4.33 19.68 -13.89
N TYR A 33 -3.43 19.42 -14.85
CA TYR A 33 -2.74 18.14 -15.00
C TYR A 33 -1.76 17.79 -13.85
N LYS A 34 -1.32 18.77 -13.06
CA LYS A 34 -0.36 18.59 -11.96
C LYS A 34 -0.96 18.92 -10.59
N ARG A 35 -2.17 19.48 -10.57
CA ARG A 35 -2.84 19.96 -9.37
C ARG A 35 -3.23 18.80 -8.46
N GLN A 36 -3.13 19.02 -7.15
CA GLN A 36 -3.54 18.04 -6.16
C GLN A 36 -5.05 17.83 -6.18
N LEU A 37 -5.47 16.56 -6.04
CA LEU A 37 -6.87 16.20 -5.89
C LEU A 37 -7.42 16.77 -4.57
N SER A 38 -8.72 17.08 -4.56
CA SER A 38 -9.41 17.47 -3.34
C SER A 38 -9.62 16.26 -2.42
N HIS A 39 -9.70 16.52 -1.12
CA HIS A 39 -9.95 15.49 -0.12
C HIS A 39 -11.27 14.75 -0.38
N GLN A 40 -12.29 15.46 -0.87
CA GLN A 40 -13.60 14.86 -1.19
C GLN A 40 -13.49 13.83 -2.32
N LEU A 41 -12.73 14.14 -3.38
CA LEU A 41 -12.53 13.21 -4.49
C LEU A 41 -11.72 11.98 -4.03
N GLU A 42 -10.65 12.18 -3.26
CA GLU A 42 -9.88 11.07 -2.71
C GLU A 42 -10.74 10.14 -1.86
N GLU A 43 -11.60 10.71 -1.02
CA GLU A 43 -12.48 9.95 -0.14
C GLU A 43 -13.57 9.19 -0.92
N TYR A 44 -14.12 9.81 -1.97
CA TYR A 44 -15.06 9.16 -2.88
C TYR A 44 -14.41 7.96 -3.59
N ILE A 45 -13.22 8.14 -4.15
CA ILE A 45 -12.48 7.04 -4.81
C ILE A 45 -12.14 5.96 -3.79
N ARG A 46 -11.67 6.34 -2.60
CA ARG A 46 -11.35 5.40 -1.52
C ARG A 46 -12.56 4.55 -1.17
N THR A 47 -13.71 5.18 -0.95
CA THR A 47 -14.96 4.50 -0.59
C THR A 47 -15.45 3.59 -1.71
N SER A 48 -15.31 4.01 -2.97
CA SER A 48 -15.68 3.22 -4.15
C SER A 48 -14.84 1.94 -4.29
N VAL A 49 -13.61 1.95 -3.78
CA VAL A 49 -12.64 0.85 -3.92
C VAL A 49 -12.57 0.01 -2.63
N LEU A 50 -13.32 0.36 -1.57
CA LEU A 50 -13.37 -0.43 -0.34
C LEU A 50 -13.88 -1.85 -0.58
N SER A 51 -14.84 -2.02 -1.49
CA SER A 51 -15.37 -3.33 -1.90
C SER A 51 -14.43 -4.11 -2.82
N ALA A 52 -13.30 -3.52 -3.24
CA ALA A 52 -12.42 -4.13 -4.21
C ALA A 52 -11.70 -5.38 -3.70
N LYS A 53 -11.84 -6.47 -4.46
CA LYS A 53 -11.06 -7.70 -4.28
C LYS A 53 -9.70 -7.61 -4.96
N ARG A 54 -8.82 -8.55 -4.63
CA ARG A 54 -7.44 -8.64 -5.17
C ARG A 54 -7.41 -8.70 -6.70
N TYR A 55 -8.44 -9.24 -7.35
CA TYR A 55 -8.52 -9.37 -8.81
C TYR A 55 -9.56 -8.45 -9.46
N SER A 56 -10.14 -7.50 -8.71
CA SER A 56 -11.10 -6.56 -9.28
C SER A 56 -10.43 -5.62 -10.27
N ALA A 57 -11.09 -5.35 -11.38
CA ALA A 57 -10.69 -4.38 -12.39
C ALA A 57 -11.38 -3.04 -12.10
N ILE A 58 -10.63 -1.94 -12.15
CA ILE A 58 -11.14 -0.60 -11.83
C ILE A 58 -11.25 0.19 -13.14
N PHE A 59 -12.44 0.74 -13.38
CA PHE A 59 -12.73 1.57 -14.55
C PHE A 59 -13.23 2.93 -14.08
N TYR A 60 -12.70 3.98 -14.70
CA TYR A 60 -13.18 5.34 -14.48
C TYR A 60 -14.18 5.71 -15.56
N LYS A 61 -15.44 5.90 -15.17
CA LYS A 61 -16.54 6.26 -16.06
C LYS A 61 -16.82 7.76 -15.95
N PHE A 62 -16.42 8.50 -16.98
CA PHE A 62 -16.57 9.95 -17.00
C PHE A 62 -17.85 10.30 -17.75
N LYS A 63 -18.80 10.93 -17.06
CA LYS A 63 -20.03 11.44 -17.66
C LYS A 63 -19.79 12.90 -18.07
N CYS A 64 -19.77 13.15 -19.38
CA CYS A 64 -19.64 14.49 -19.93
C CYS A 64 -21.05 15.07 -20.19
N ILE A 65 -21.28 16.31 -19.76
CA ILE A 65 -22.57 17.01 -19.98
C ILE A 65 -22.55 17.75 -21.33
N SER A 66 -21.38 18.23 -21.76
CA SER A 66 -21.18 18.90 -23.05
C SER A 66 -19.96 18.36 -23.79
N GLU A 67 -19.96 18.49 -25.12
CA GLU A 67 -18.86 18.09 -26.01
C GLU A 67 -17.57 18.86 -25.68
N ILE A 68 -17.71 20.11 -25.22
CA ILE A 68 -16.60 20.96 -24.75
C ILE A 68 -15.98 20.39 -23.46
N ASP A 69 -16.76 19.73 -22.60
CA ASP A 69 -16.27 19.21 -21.33
C ASP A 69 -15.41 17.96 -21.49
N LYS A 70 -15.53 17.27 -22.64
CA LYS A 70 -14.69 16.13 -23.01
C LYS A 70 -13.20 16.49 -23.03
N GLN A 71 -12.86 17.75 -23.32
CA GLN A 71 -11.47 18.23 -23.30
C GLN A 71 -10.83 18.19 -21.91
N TYR A 72 -11.65 18.22 -20.85
CA TYR A 72 -11.19 18.20 -19.46
C TYR A 72 -11.07 16.79 -18.87
N ALA A 73 -11.67 15.79 -19.51
CA ALA A 73 -11.62 14.39 -19.07
C ALA A 73 -10.17 13.87 -19.03
N MET A 74 -9.39 14.12 -20.09
CA MET A 74 -8.02 13.62 -20.19
C MET A 74 -7.05 14.31 -19.19
N PRO A 75 -7.07 15.65 -19.02
CA PRO A 75 -6.31 16.32 -17.96
C PRO A 75 -6.66 15.86 -16.55
N LEU A 76 -7.95 15.65 -16.25
CA LEU A 76 -8.40 15.14 -14.95
C LEU A 76 -7.88 13.73 -14.70
N MET A 77 -7.99 12.84 -15.69
CA MET A 77 -7.43 11.49 -15.61
C MET A 77 -5.92 11.53 -15.39
N TYR A 78 -5.20 12.38 -16.11
CA TYR A 78 -3.75 12.51 -15.95
C TYR A 78 -3.37 12.98 -14.52
N ALA A 79 -4.13 13.92 -13.96
CA ALA A 79 -3.92 14.37 -12.58
C ALA A 79 -4.18 13.24 -11.57
N ILE A 80 -5.27 12.48 -11.75
CA ILE A 80 -5.60 11.30 -10.93
C ILE A 80 -4.46 10.26 -10.99
N ARG A 81 -3.99 9.92 -12.20
CA ARG A 81 -2.88 8.97 -12.40
C ARG A 81 -1.61 9.45 -11.72
N THR A 82 -1.25 10.70 -11.93
CA THR A 82 -0.04 11.30 -11.32
C THR A 82 -0.12 11.30 -9.79
N HIS A 83 -1.28 11.61 -9.23
CA HIS A 83 -1.51 11.58 -7.78
C HIS A 83 -1.30 10.19 -7.20
N TYR A 84 -1.96 9.17 -7.77
CA TYR A 84 -1.85 7.80 -7.29
C TYR A 84 -0.47 7.18 -7.55
N LEU A 85 0.22 7.55 -8.64
CA LEU A 85 1.62 7.15 -8.87
C LEU A 85 2.55 7.71 -7.80
N LYS A 86 2.42 9.00 -7.45
CA LYS A 86 3.21 9.59 -6.36
C LYS A 86 2.92 8.91 -5.02
N LYS A 87 1.64 8.65 -4.73
CA LYS A 87 1.21 7.96 -3.50
C LYS A 87 1.77 6.53 -3.44
N LYS A 88 1.77 5.82 -4.57
CA LYS A 88 2.41 4.50 -4.72
C LYS A 88 3.90 4.57 -4.41
N GLU A 89 4.63 5.50 -5.02
CA GLU A 89 6.08 5.64 -4.81
C GLU A 89 6.41 5.92 -3.32
N MET A 90 5.61 6.76 -2.65
CA MET A 90 5.76 7.00 -1.21
C MET A 90 5.55 5.72 -0.40
N ARG A 91 4.50 4.95 -0.69
CA ARG A 91 4.23 3.67 -0.01
C ARG A 91 5.29 2.61 -0.28
N GLU A 92 5.85 2.55 -1.49
CA GLU A 92 6.96 1.65 -1.83
C GLU A 92 8.23 2.01 -1.04
N LYS A 93 8.52 3.31 -0.89
CA LYS A 93 9.64 3.78 -0.05
C LYS A 93 9.44 3.43 1.42
N GLU A 94 8.23 3.61 1.95
CA GLU A 94 7.85 3.21 3.31
C GLU A 94 8.02 1.69 3.50
N PHE A 95 7.54 0.88 2.56
CA PHE A 95 7.68 -0.57 2.60
C PHE A 95 9.15 -1.01 2.56
N LYS A 96 9.97 -0.38 1.72
CA LYS A 96 11.42 -0.67 1.66
C LYS A 96 12.10 -0.35 2.99
N ARG A 97 11.74 0.77 3.64
CA ARG A 97 12.24 1.13 4.98
C ARG A 97 11.79 0.14 6.05
N PHE A 98 10.51 -0.25 6.04
CA PHE A 98 9.97 -1.27 6.94
C PHE A 98 10.72 -2.59 6.80
N ARG A 99 10.86 -3.09 5.57
CA ARG A 99 11.57 -4.33 5.25
C ARG A 99 13.00 -4.28 5.76
N ASN A 100 13.75 -3.24 5.44
CA ASN A 100 15.13 -3.10 5.88
C ASN A 100 15.25 -3.10 7.41
N ARG A 101 14.36 -2.39 8.11
CA ARG A 101 14.31 -2.37 9.58
C ARG A 101 14.04 -3.76 10.15
N SER A 102 13.08 -4.49 9.60
CA SER A 102 12.74 -5.85 10.04
C SER A 102 13.89 -6.84 9.84
N TRP A 103 14.61 -6.76 8.71
CA TRP A 103 15.81 -7.57 8.46
C TRP A 103 16.95 -7.24 9.43
N ILE A 104 17.18 -5.95 9.70
CA ILE A 104 18.19 -5.52 10.70
C ILE A 104 17.83 -6.08 12.08
N LEU A 105 16.57 -5.97 12.50
CA LEU A 105 16.11 -6.51 13.78
C LEU A 105 16.26 -8.03 13.86
N LEU A 106 15.97 -8.76 12.78
CA LEU A 106 16.22 -10.20 12.70
C LEU A 106 17.71 -10.49 12.85
N GLY A 107 18.57 -9.80 12.09
CA GLY A 107 20.03 -9.97 12.16
C GLY A 107 20.58 -9.73 13.57
N ILE A 108 20.16 -8.64 14.23
CA ILE A 108 20.56 -8.34 15.62
C ILE A 108 20.09 -9.45 16.57
N SER A 109 18.83 -9.89 16.44
CA SER A 109 18.28 -10.95 17.29
C SER A 109 19.03 -12.26 17.10
N LEU A 110 19.33 -12.64 15.85
CA LEU A 110 20.09 -13.84 15.52
C LEU A 110 21.52 -13.79 16.08
N VAL A 111 22.22 -12.67 15.92
CA VAL A 111 23.56 -12.49 16.49
C VAL A 111 23.53 -12.61 18.02
N MET A 112 22.54 -12.02 18.68
CA MET A 112 22.39 -12.10 20.13
C MET A 112 22.19 -13.54 20.61
N VAL A 113 21.32 -14.29 19.91
CA VAL A 113 21.09 -15.72 20.18
C VAL A 113 22.36 -16.55 19.97
N LEU A 114 23.08 -16.34 18.86
CA LEU A 114 24.34 -17.04 18.57
C LEU A 114 25.41 -16.78 19.64
N ILE A 115 25.51 -15.54 20.15
CA ILE A 115 26.43 -15.21 21.25
C ILE A 115 25.99 -15.90 22.54
N CYS A 116 24.70 -15.84 22.87
CA CYS A 116 24.18 -16.43 24.11
C CYS A 116 24.27 -17.95 24.14
N GLN A 117 24.05 -18.62 23.01
CA GLN A 117 24.08 -20.08 22.93
C GLN A 117 25.47 -20.63 22.55
N GLY A 118 26.30 -19.88 21.85
CA GLY A 118 27.62 -20.33 21.40
C GLY A 118 28.78 -19.92 22.31
N PHE A 119 28.79 -18.68 22.83
CA PHE A 119 29.93 -18.13 23.58
C PHE A 119 29.83 -18.38 25.09
N ILE A 120 28.63 -18.29 25.67
CA ILE A 120 28.37 -18.51 27.10
C ILE A 120 28.81 -19.92 27.56
N PRO A 121 28.43 -21.03 26.90
CA PRO A 121 28.83 -22.37 27.35
C PRO A 121 30.31 -22.66 27.16
N MET A 122 30.99 -21.96 26.25
CA MET A 122 32.44 -22.10 26.08
C MET A 122 33.25 -21.44 27.21
N MET A 123 32.65 -20.46 27.90
CA MET A 123 33.27 -19.71 29.00
C MET A 123 32.94 -20.26 30.39
N LEU A 124 31.94 -21.13 30.52
CA LEU A 124 31.45 -21.68 31.79
C LEU A 124 31.76 -23.18 31.87
N ASP A 125 32.47 -23.58 32.91
CA ASP A 125 32.93 -24.95 33.11
C ASP A 125 31.75 -25.93 33.27
N GLU A 126 31.84 -27.09 32.62
CA GLU A 126 30.75 -28.05 32.35
C GLU A 126 30.17 -28.70 33.63
N HIS A 127 30.86 -28.56 34.77
CA HIS A 127 30.54 -29.20 36.05
C HIS A 127 29.53 -28.45 36.95
N ASN A 128 29.11 -27.23 36.61
CA ASN A 128 28.20 -26.47 37.45
C ASN A 128 26.72 -26.69 37.07
N ARG A 129 25.88 -27.15 38.02
CA ARG A 129 24.40 -27.22 37.87
C ARG A 129 23.76 -25.90 37.42
N LEU A 130 24.42 -24.77 37.69
CA LEU A 130 24.00 -23.44 37.23
C LEU A 130 24.10 -23.28 35.70
N HIS A 131 25.04 -23.97 35.04
CA HIS A 131 25.21 -23.97 33.59
C HIS A 131 23.97 -24.54 32.88
N THR A 132 23.48 -25.71 33.34
CA THR A 132 22.30 -26.36 32.76
C THR A 132 21.03 -25.54 32.95
N ALA A 133 20.86 -24.89 34.12
CA ALA A 133 19.70 -24.04 34.38
C ALA A 133 19.70 -22.77 33.50
N LEU A 134 20.86 -22.11 33.37
CA LEU A 134 21.01 -20.92 32.54
C LEU A 134 20.84 -21.24 31.05
N GLY A 135 21.42 -22.33 30.55
CA GLY A 135 21.29 -22.76 29.16
C GLY A 135 19.82 -22.97 28.75
N ASN A 136 19.04 -23.68 29.57
CA ASN A 136 17.61 -23.89 29.32
C ASN A 136 16.81 -22.57 29.31
N SER A 137 17.14 -21.64 30.21
CA SER A 137 16.48 -20.32 30.22
C SER A 137 16.83 -19.48 28.99
N LEU A 138 18.10 -19.48 28.57
CA LEU A 138 18.60 -18.76 27.39
C LEU A 138 18.00 -19.29 26.09
N ASP A 139 17.72 -20.59 26.02
CA ASP A 139 17.05 -21.20 24.87
C ASP A 139 15.60 -20.72 24.74
N ILE A 140 14.85 -20.72 25.84
CA ILE A 140 13.48 -20.17 25.89
C ILE A 140 13.49 -18.67 25.54
N PHE A 141 14.41 -17.89 26.10
CA PHE A 141 14.53 -16.46 25.80
C PHE A 141 14.93 -16.20 24.34
N SER A 142 15.82 -17.00 23.77
CA SER A 142 16.24 -16.89 22.37
C SER A 142 15.06 -17.07 21.43
N TRP A 143 14.25 -18.09 21.66
CA TRP A 143 13.05 -18.33 20.85
C TRP A 143 12.04 -17.19 20.95
N VAL A 144 11.77 -16.68 22.16
CA VAL A 144 10.87 -15.54 22.38
C VAL A 144 11.38 -14.27 21.69
N LEU A 145 12.69 -14.02 21.72
CA LEU A 145 13.32 -12.87 21.07
C LEU A 145 13.23 -12.96 19.54
N LEU A 146 13.37 -14.15 18.98
CA LEU A 146 13.27 -14.42 17.54
C LEU A 146 11.84 -14.32 17.00
N TRP A 147 10.82 -14.55 17.83
CA TRP A 147 9.43 -14.61 17.36
C TRP A 147 8.94 -13.28 16.77
N ARG A 148 9.21 -12.16 17.44
CA ARG A 148 8.75 -10.83 17.02
C ARG A 148 9.28 -10.39 15.63
N PRO A 149 10.58 -10.47 15.32
CA PRO A 149 11.06 -10.11 13.98
C PRO A 149 10.53 -11.04 12.89
N ILE A 150 10.34 -12.33 13.19
CA ILE A 150 9.76 -13.30 12.26
C ILE A 150 8.29 -12.97 11.97
N ASP A 151 7.50 -12.68 13.01
CA ASP A 151 6.09 -12.28 12.90
C ASP A 151 5.93 -11.01 12.04
N LEU A 152 6.78 -10.01 12.29
CA LEU A 152 6.86 -8.78 11.49
C LEU A 152 7.16 -9.04 10.01
N LEU A 153 8.01 -10.02 9.69
CA LEU A 153 8.34 -10.37 8.30
C LEU A 153 7.23 -11.20 7.65
N LEU A 154 6.60 -12.12 8.39
CA LEU A 154 5.63 -13.09 7.86
C LEU A 154 4.20 -12.57 7.76
N PHE A 155 3.79 -11.59 8.55
CA PHE A 155 2.39 -11.14 8.54
C PHE A 155 2.22 -9.69 8.08
N TYR A 156 3.17 -8.81 8.38
CA TYR A 156 3.01 -7.37 8.12
C TYR A 156 3.36 -6.93 6.69
N TRP A 157 4.09 -7.73 5.90
CA TRP A 157 4.38 -7.47 4.49
C TRP A 157 3.18 -7.50 3.53
N ASN A 158 2.24 -8.44 3.70
CA ASN A 158 1.08 -8.61 2.83
C ASN A 158 0.16 -7.36 2.73
N PRO A 159 -0.21 -6.66 3.83
CA PRO A 159 -1.04 -5.46 3.72
C PRO A 159 -0.34 -4.34 2.93
N HIS A 160 0.97 -4.14 3.11
CA HIS A 160 1.71 -3.15 2.33
C HIS A 160 1.70 -3.44 0.83
N LEU A 161 1.89 -4.70 0.44
CA LEU A 161 1.84 -5.11 -0.97
C LEU A 161 0.43 -4.95 -1.55
N LYS A 162 -0.61 -5.24 -0.75
CA LYS A 162 -2.00 -5.02 -1.14
C LYS A 162 -2.27 -3.54 -1.42
N ASP A 163 -1.81 -2.64 -0.54
CA ASP A 163 -1.99 -1.20 -0.71
C ASP A 163 -1.26 -0.67 -1.95
N ILE A 164 -0.01 -1.09 -2.17
CA ILE A 164 0.77 -0.73 -3.37
C ILE A 164 0.08 -1.23 -4.64
N SER A 165 -0.45 -2.45 -4.62
CA SER A 165 -1.19 -3.03 -5.74
C SER A 165 -2.47 -2.24 -6.04
N LEU A 166 -3.24 -1.86 -5.02
CA LEU A 166 -4.45 -1.06 -5.16
C LEU A 166 -4.13 0.33 -5.74
N LEU A 167 -3.11 1.01 -5.22
CA LEU A 167 -2.65 2.30 -5.74
C LEU A 167 -2.20 2.18 -7.20
N ASN A 168 -1.52 1.09 -7.56
CA ASN A 168 -1.14 0.81 -8.94
C ASN A 168 -2.36 0.61 -9.84
N LYS A 169 -3.39 -0.13 -9.37
CA LYS A 169 -4.64 -0.29 -10.11
C LYS A 169 -5.34 1.05 -10.34
N LEU A 170 -5.41 1.91 -9.33
CA LEU A 170 -5.98 3.25 -9.47
C LEU A 170 -5.21 4.15 -10.43
N ALA A 171 -3.89 3.97 -10.51
CA ALA A 171 -3.03 4.70 -11.44
C ALA A 171 -3.09 4.17 -12.89
N THR A 172 -3.34 2.87 -13.09
CA THR A 172 -3.38 2.24 -14.43
C THR A 172 -4.80 2.02 -14.94
N ALA A 173 -5.82 2.32 -14.13
CA ALA A 173 -7.22 2.18 -14.51
C ALA A 173 -7.54 2.90 -15.83
N GLU A 174 -8.43 2.27 -16.59
CA GLU A 174 -8.84 2.73 -17.90
C GLU A 174 -9.91 3.82 -17.78
N LEU A 175 -9.83 4.79 -18.69
CA LEU A 175 -10.81 5.86 -18.84
C LEU A 175 -11.86 5.42 -19.85
N ILE A 176 -13.11 5.39 -19.43
CA ILE A 176 -14.28 5.19 -20.29
C ILE A 176 -15.08 6.49 -20.26
N VAL A 177 -15.13 7.20 -21.38
CA VAL A 177 -16.00 8.38 -21.51
C VAL A 177 -17.38 7.90 -21.94
N ILE A 178 -18.38 8.16 -21.11
CA ILE A 178 -19.77 7.87 -21.42
C ILE A 178 -20.36 9.14 -22.00
N ASP A 179 -20.72 9.08 -23.28
CA ASP A 179 -21.50 10.13 -23.91
C ASP A 179 -22.96 9.98 -23.46
N ASN A 180 -23.61 11.09 -23.10
CA ASN A 180 -25.05 11.07 -22.90
C ASN A 180 -25.67 10.94 -24.29
N GLU A 181 -26.00 9.71 -24.72
CA GLU A 181 -27.07 9.57 -25.71
C GLU A 181 -28.36 10.13 -25.08
N LYS A 182 -28.98 11.03 -25.84
CA LYS A 182 -30.17 11.82 -25.51
C LYS A 182 -31.31 11.03 -24.87
#